data_AF-A0A178M6D0-F1
#
_entry.id   AF-A0A178M6D0-F1
#
_cell.length_a   1.000
_cell.length_b   1.000
_cell.length_c   1.000
_cell.angle_alpha   90.00
_cell.angle_beta   90.00
_cell.angle_gamma   90.00
#
_symmetry.space_group_name_H-M   'P 1'
#
loop_
_entity.id
_entity.type
_entity.pdbx_description
1 polymer ?
#
loop_
_entity_poly.entity_id
_entity_poly.type
_entity_poly.pdbx_seq_one_letter_code
_entity_poly.pdbx_strand_id
1 'polypeptide(L)'
;MSQFFQFYPFLGPQLPQKMASFAVVSEFVLHEMRDRCRVQLTSAEMGSPVMTTVLLDIDYFLAQPNGVKIAEALDWVETAHNEIETVFEGCITDQLQAVFDEDKQ
;
A
#
# COMPACT_ATOMS: atom_id res chain seq x y z
N MET A 1 -4.17 2.24 14.60
CA MET A 1 -3.49 1.98 13.32
C MET A 1 -2.96 0.56 13.25
N SER A 2 -2.08 0.15 14.17
CA SER A 2 -1.54 -1.23 14.24
C SER A 2 -2.58 -2.35 14.30
N GLN A 3 -3.80 -2.05 14.73
CA GLN A 3 -4.91 -3.00 14.71
C GLN A 3 -5.37 -3.36 13.29
N PHE A 4 -5.21 -2.45 12.32
CA PHE A 4 -5.74 -2.57 10.96
C PHE A 4 -4.65 -2.63 9.88
N PHE A 5 -3.50 -1.99 10.12
CA PHE A 5 -2.39 -1.91 9.18
C PHE A 5 -1.10 -2.46 9.78
N GLN A 6 -0.34 -3.17 8.96
CA GLN A 6 1.04 -3.59 9.20
C GLN A 6 2.04 -2.55 8.66
N PHE A 7 1.65 -1.79 7.63
CA PHE A 7 2.45 -0.70 7.07
C PHE A 7 1.94 0.65 7.59
N TYR A 8 2.63 1.26 8.56
CA TYR A 8 2.23 2.54 9.18
C TYR A 8 3.44 3.24 9.84
N PRO A 9 3.37 4.55 10.14
CA PRO A 9 4.52 5.23 10.74
C PRO A 9 4.71 4.79 12.19
N PHE A 10 5.95 4.43 12.55
CA PHE A 10 6.35 4.30 13.94
C PHE A 10 6.82 5.65 14.49
N LEU A 11 6.23 6.09 15.61
CA LEU A 11 6.68 7.30 16.31
C LEU A 11 7.51 6.92 17.53
N GLY A 12 8.78 7.34 17.52
CA GLY A 12 9.64 7.21 18.69
C GLY A 12 9.10 8.04 19.88
N PRO A 13 9.45 7.67 21.11
CA PRO A 13 8.89 8.27 22.33
C PRO A 13 9.23 9.75 22.53
N GLN A 14 10.24 10.27 21.82
CA GLN A 14 10.68 11.66 21.92
C GLN A 14 9.91 12.61 20.97
N LEU A 15 9.08 12.08 20.07
CA LEU A 15 8.30 12.89 19.12
C LEU A 15 6.95 13.30 19.70
N PRO A 16 6.33 14.39 19.19
CA PRO A 16 4.94 14.70 19.48
C PRO A 16 4.03 13.52 19.09
N GLN A 17 3.29 12.98 20.06
CA GLN A 17 2.46 11.79 19.85
C GLN A 17 1.13 12.09 19.17
N LYS A 18 0.75 13.37 19.06
CA LYS A 18 -0.43 13.83 18.33
C LYS A 18 -0.01 14.30 16.95
N MET A 19 -0.25 13.48 15.94
CA MET A 19 -0.04 13.85 14.54
C MET A 19 -1.25 14.64 14.03
N ALA A 20 -0.99 15.76 13.35
CA ALA A 20 -2.02 16.44 12.55
C ALA A 20 -2.29 15.66 11.24
N SER A 21 -1.23 15.15 10.62
CA SER A 21 -1.27 14.33 9.42
C SER A 21 -0.03 13.44 9.33
N PHE A 22 -0.06 12.41 8.48
CA PHE A 22 1.11 11.61 8.12
C PHE A 22 1.05 11.12 6.67
N ALA A 23 2.22 10.79 6.13
CA ALA A 23 2.40 10.07 4.89
C ALA A 23 3.59 9.10 5.04
N VAL A 24 3.39 7.83 4.73
CA VAL A 24 4.45 6.82 4.65
C VAL A 24 4.51 6.33 3.22
N VAL A 25 5.68 6.41 2.59
CA VAL A 25 5.89 5.94 1.21
C VAL A 25 7.08 4.99 1.21
N SER A 26 6.94 3.86 0.51
CA SER A 26 8.02 2.90 0.29
C SER A 26 7.97 2.40 -1.15
N GLU A 27 9.13 2.21 -1.76
CA GLU A 27 9.25 1.59 -3.08
C GLU A 27 9.98 0.26 -2.95
N PHE A 28 9.31 -0.82 -3.32
CA PHE A 28 9.84 -2.16 -3.35
C PHE A 28 10.41 -2.48 -4.72
N VAL A 29 11.58 -3.12 -4.72
CA VAL A 29 12.27 -3.62 -5.92
C VAL A 29 11.79 -5.03 -6.18
N LEU A 30 11.18 -5.27 -7.35
CA LEU A 30 10.66 -6.57 -7.75
C LEU A 30 11.28 -7.01 -9.09
N HIS A 31 11.21 -8.30 -9.39
CA HIS A 31 11.63 -8.92 -10.67
C HIS A 31 12.95 -8.35 -11.22
N GLU A 32 14.06 -8.68 -10.56
CA GLU A 32 15.43 -8.33 -11.00
C GLU A 32 15.66 -6.83 -11.26
N MET A 33 14.99 -5.97 -10.49
CA MET A 33 15.00 -4.52 -10.63
C MET A 33 14.30 -3.95 -11.87
N ARG A 34 13.65 -4.79 -12.68
CA ARG A 34 12.79 -4.35 -13.78
C ARG A 34 11.57 -3.61 -13.25
N ASP A 35 11.00 -4.13 -12.16
CA ASP A 35 9.70 -3.68 -11.65
C ASP A 35 9.86 -2.94 -10.32
N ARG A 36 8.92 -2.04 -10.06
CA ARG A 36 8.76 -1.33 -8.81
C ARG A 36 7.32 -1.42 -8.35
N CYS A 37 7.15 -1.55 -7.03
CA CYS A 37 5.86 -1.40 -6.39
C CYS A 37 5.98 -0.29 -5.34
N ARG A 38 5.29 0.82 -5.55
CA ARG A 38 5.20 1.91 -4.57
C ARG A 38 3.98 1.68 -3.69
N VAL A 39 4.20 1.72 -2.39
CA VAL A 39 3.13 1.69 -1.38
C VAL A 39 3.13 3.03 -0.66
N GLN A 40 1.95 3.63 -0.55
CA GLN A 40 1.75 4.90 0.12
C GLN A 40 0.56 4.81 1.08
N LEU A 41 0.78 5.12 2.36
CA LEU A 41 -0.28 5.27 3.36
C LEU A 41 -0.32 6.72 3.85
N THR A 42 -1.44 7.39 3.64
CA THR A 42 -1.61 8.80 4.03
C THR A 42 -2.84 8.99 4.92
N SER A 43 -2.77 9.92 5.86
CA SER A 43 -3.98 10.43 6.52
C SER A 43 -4.64 11.49 5.65
N ALA A 44 -5.95 11.38 5.45
CA ALA A 44 -6.75 12.46 4.89
C ALA A 44 -7.37 13.28 6.03
N GLU A 45 -7.31 14.61 5.92
CA GLU A 45 -8.10 15.47 6.79
C GLU A 45 -9.58 15.33 6.45
N MET A 46 -10.37 14.84 7.39
CA MET A 46 -11.82 15.00 7.35
C MET A 46 -12.20 16.08 8.35
N GLY A 47 -13.10 16.97 7.95
CA GLY A 47 -13.60 18.08 8.77
C GLY A 47 -14.38 17.67 10.04
N SER A 48 -14.34 16.39 10.42
CA SER A 48 -14.91 15.85 11.65
C SER A 48 -13.78 15.37 12.57
N PRO A 49 -13.72 15.86 13.82
CA PRO A 49 -12.66 15.51 14.79
C PRO A 49 -12.73 14.06 15.31
N VAL A 50 -13.70 13.26 14.86
CA VAL A 50 -14.02 11.94 15.43
C VAL A 50 -13.49 10.77 14.58
N MET A 51 -13.19 10.98 13.29
CA MET A 51 -12.79 9.90 12.38
C MET A 51 -11.48 10.22 11.68
N THR A 52 -10.50 9.32 11.82
CA THR A 52 -9.28 9.32 11.00
C THR A 52 -9.57 8.63 9.68
N THR A 53 -9.47 9.35 8.57
CA THR A 53 -9.50 8.74 7.23
C THR A 53 -8.08 8.46 6.78
N VAL A 54 -7.88 7.28 6.21
CA VAL A 54 -6.59 6.81 5.73
C VAL A 54 -6.75 6.32 4.31
N LEU A 55 -5.81 6.67 3.44
CA LEU A 55 -5.74 6.20 2.07
C LEU A 55 -4.49 5.33 1.90
N LEU A 56 -4.68 4.10 1.41
CA LEU A 56 -3.62 3.19 1.02
C LEU A 56 -3.61 3.12 -0.52
N ASP A 57 -2.53 3.62 -1.12
CA ASP A 57 -2.28 3.59 -2.56
C ASP A 57 -1.16 2.58 -2.86
N ILE A 58 -1.35 1.74 -3.89
CA ILE A 58 -0.36 0.76 -4.35
C ILE A 58 -0.21 0.89 -5.86
N ASP A 59 0.99 1.27 -6.31
CA ASP A 59 1.32 1.48 -7.73
C ASP A 59 2.40 0.51 -8.17
N TYR A 60 2.07 -0.40 -9.11
CA TYR A 60 3.03 -1.29 -9.75
C TYR A 60 3.41 -0.77 -11.14
N PHE A 61 4.71 -0.65 -11.43
CA PHE A 61 5.20 -0.09 -12.68
C PHE A 61 6.59 -0.59 -13.08
N LEU A 62 6.91 -0.42 -14.36
CA LEU A 62 8.26 -0.67 -14.89
C LEU A 62 9.22 0.42 -14.45
N ALA A 63 10.30 0.05 -13.77
CA ALA A 63 11.41 0.94 -13.42
C ALA A 63 12.21 1.37 -14.65
N GLN A 64 12.17 0.57 -15.71
CA GLN A 64 12.93 0.76 -16.94
C GLN A 64 11.98 0.77 -18.14
N PRO A 65 12.05 1.80 -19.01
CA PRO A 65 11.26 1.83 -20.24
C PRO A 65 11.53 0.60 -21.09
N ASN A 66 10.49 0.03 -21.70
CA ASN A 66 10.57 -1.17 -22.55
C ASN A 66 11.16 -2.41 -21.84
N GLY A 67 11.10 -2.46 -20.50
CA GLY A 67 11.53 -3.63 -19.73
C GLY A 67 10.71 -4.90 -20.01
N VAL A 68 9.53 -4.75 -20.63
CA VAL A 68 8.63 -5.82 -21.06
C VAL A 68 8.36 -5.65 -22.55
N LYS A 69 8.44 -6.74 -23.30
CA LYS A 69 8.07 -6.74 -24.73
C LYS A 69 6.55 -6.73 -24.86
N ILE A 70 6.05 -6.15 -25.95
CA ILE A 70 4.60 -6.12 -26.23
C ILE A 70 3.98 -7.52 -26.22
N ALA A 71 4.71 -8.53 -26.72
CA ALA A 71 4.26 -9.91 -26.73
C ALA A 71 4.10 -10.54 -25.33
N GLU A 72 4.77 -9.99 -24.33
CA GLU A 72 4.78 -10.45 -22.92
C GLU A 72 3.92 -9.54 -22.02
N ALA A 73 3.27 -8.51 -22.59
CA ALA A 73 2.60 -7.46 -21.82
C ALA A 73 1.42 -7.99 -21.00
N LEU A 74 0.66 -8.96 -21.52
CA LEU A 74 -0.46 -9.55 -20.80
C LEU A 74 0.04 -10.38 -19.60
N ASP A 75 1.05 -11.22 -19.81
CA ASP A 75 1.66 -12.00 -18.73
C ASP A 75 2.26 -11.11 -17.64
N TRP A 76 2.79 -9.94 -18.03
CA TRP A 76 3.27 -8.95 -17.07
C TRP A 76 2.14 -8.32 -16.26
N VAL A 77 0.98 -8.03 -16.87
CA VAL A 77 -0.20 -7.52 -16.13
C VAL A 77 -0.68 -8.53 -15.09
N GLU A 78 -0.74 -9.81 -15.44
CA GLU A 78 -1.08 -10.88 -14.49
C GLU A 78 -0.07 -10.97 -13.35
N THR A 79 1.23 -10.84 -13.66
CA THR A 79 2.27 -10.79 -12.64
C THR A 79 2.08 -9.58 -11.72
N ALA A 80 1.84 -8.39 -12.29
CA ALA A 80 1.61 -7.18 -11.54
C ALA A 80 0.38 -7.30 -10.62
N HIS A 81 -0.69 -7.95 -11.07
CA HIS A 81 -1.89 -8.19 -10.28
C HIS A 81 -1.58 -9.01 -9.02
N ASN A 82 -0.90 -10.15 -9.17
CA ASN A 82 -0.54 -11.01 -8.04
C ASN A 82 0.43 -10.34 -7.05
N GLU A 83 1.36 -9.53 -7.55
CA GLU A 83 2.29 -8.76 -6.72
C GLU A 83 1.56 -7.67 -5.93
N ILE A 84 0.61 -6.96 -6.56
CA ILE A 84 -0.23 -5.97 -5.87
C ILE A 84 -1.06 -6.63 -4.78
N GLU A 85 -1.67 -7.79 -5.05
CA GLU A 85 -2.45 -8.53 -4.05
C GLU A 85 -1.58 -8.93 -2.85
N THR A 86 -0.40 -9.51 -3.12
CA THR A 86 0.57 -9.88 -2.08
C THR A 86 0.99 -8.67 -1.24
N VAL A 87 1.27 -7.53 -1.88
CA VAL A 87 1.66 -6.30 -1.19
C VAL A 87 0.51 -5.72 -0.38
N PHE A 88 -0.71 -5.73 -0.92
CA PHE A 88 -1.91 -5.28 -0.23
C PHE A 88 -2.15 -6.07 1.05
N GLU A 89 -2.14 -7.40 0.96
CA GLU A 89 -2.27 -8.30 2.11
C GLU A 89 -1.17 -8.04 3.15
N GLY A 90 0.07 -7.85 2.70
CA GLY A 90 1.20 -7.49 3.57
C GLY A 90 1.07 -6.13 4.27
N CYS A 91 0.23 -5.23 3.75
CA CYS A 91 0.00 -3.91 4.34
C CYS A 91 -1.07 -3.90 5.43
N ILE A 92 -1.97 -4.89 5.44
CA ILE A 92 -3.14 -4.92 6.32
C ILE A 92 -3.05 -6.05 7.35
N THR A 93 -3.91 -6.02 8.36
CA THR A 93 -4.08 -7.12 9.31
C THR A 93 -5.27 -7.99 8.93
N ASP A 94 -5.33 -9.21 9.46
CA ASP A 94 -6.50 -10.09 9.36
C ASP A 94 -7.80 -9.39 9.81
N GLN A 95 -7.71 -8.48 10.77
CA GLN A 95 -8.87 -7.72 11.23
C GLN A 95 -9.40 -6.77 10.17
N LEU A 96 -8.52 -6.09 9.42
CA LEU A 96 -8.97 -5.24 8.31
C LEU A 96 -9.41 -6.09 7.11
N GLN A 97 -8.75 -7.22 6.86
CA GLN A 97 -9.16 -8.19 5.82
C GLN A 97 -10.60 -8.67 6.04
N ALA A 98 -10.96 -9.02 7.27
CA ALA A 98 -12.30 -9.48 7.62
C ALA A 98 -13.41 -8.48 7.24
N VAL A 99 -13.14 -7.17 7.32
CA VAL A 99 -14.11 -6.13 6.92
C VAL A 99 -14.43 -6.23 5.42
N PHE A 100 -13.43 -6.50 4.58
CA PHE A 100 -13.64 -6.63 3.14
C PHE A 100 -14.32 -7.95 2.74
N ASP A 101 -14.11 -9.01 3.52
CA ASP A 101 -14.74 -10.31 3.27
C ASP A 101 -16.19 -10.37 3.78
N GLU A 102 -16.55 -9.58 4.80
CA GLU A 102 -17.94 -9.40 5.25
C GLU A 102 -18.82 -8.75 4.17
N ASP A 103 -18.27 -7.87 3.33
CA ASP A 103 -18.97 -7.20 2.23
C ASP A 103 -19.19 -8.09 0.98
N LYS A 104 -18.66 -9.33 0.97
CA LYS A 104 -18.85 -10.31 -0.13
C LYS A 104 -20.09 -11.22 0.03
N GLN A 105 -21.02 -10.90 0.94
CA GLN A 105 -22.27 -11.66 1.15
C GLN A 105 -23.48 -11.12 0.37
#